data_AF-A0A3D2MAH5-F1
#
_entry.id   AF-A0A3D2MAH5-F1
#
_cell.length_a   1.000
_cell.length_b   1.000
_cell.length_c   1.000
_cell.angle_alpha   90.00
_cell.angle_beta   90.00
_cell.angle_gamma   90.00
#
_symmetry.space_group_name_H-M   'P 1'
#
loop_
_entity.id
_entity.type
_entity.pdbx_description
1 polymer ?
#
loop_
_entity_poly.entity_id
_entity_poly.type
_entity_poly.pdbx_seq_one_letter_code
_entity_poly.pdbx_strand_id
1 'polypeptide(L)'
;MHIQIVQICVERFILILSKRGDSMEEFVAKVMSINEPKTLFMLCGILIFSDVITGYIKAFKFKKVNSSISRDGFIKKISWIFALVLGFAIDYFVKVNIFLIGSALVCVTTEGISVYENFGELGIKLKFNKYFEKIKDCK
;
A
#
# COMPACT_ATOMS: atom_id res chain seq x y z
N MET A 1 -12.91 14.03 18.88
CA MET A 1 -12.62 12.58 19.08
C MET A 1 -12.04 11.90 17.83
N HIS A 2 -12.58 12.13 16.62
CA HIS A 2 -12.08 11.48 15.38
C HIS A 2 -10.68 11.94 14.90
N ILE A 3 -10.29 13.20 15.11
CA ILE A 3 -8.97 13.73 14.70
C ILE A 3 -7.82 13.07 15.49
N GLN A 4 -8.02 12.80 16.78
CA GLN A 4 -7.01 12.13 17.61
C GLN A 4 -6.76 10.68 17.17
N ILE A 5 -7.77 9.98 16.65
CA ILE A 5 -7.62 8.59 16.20
C ILE A 5 -6.75 8.53 14.93
N VAL A 6 -6.96 9.45 13.98
CA VAL A 6 -6.15 9.52 12.75
C VAL A 6 -4.71 9.89 13.09
N GLN A 7 -4.50 10.86 13.99
CA GLN A 7 -3.17 11.24 14.47
C GLN A 7 -2.44 10.06 15.12
N ILE A 8 -3.12 9.31 16.01
CA ILE A 8 -2.56 8.13 16.68
C ILE A 8 -2.23 7.02 15.68
N CYS A 9 -3.06 6.81 14.66
CA CYS A 9 -2.80 5.82 13.60
C CYS A 9 -1.59 6.21 12.75
N VAL A 10 -1.47 7.48 12.38
CA VAL A 10 -0.33 8.01 11.61
C VAL A 10 0.95 7.95 12.46
N GLU A 11 0.90 8.36 13.72
CA GLU A 11 2.05 8.31 14.64
C GLU A 11 2.49 6.87 14.93
N ARG A 12 1.57 5.93 15.14
CA ARG A 12 1.90 4.51 15.27
C ARG A 12 2.46 3.92 13.98
N PHE A 13 1.94 4.33 12.82
CA PHE A 13 2.44 3.86 11.53
C PHE A 13 3.86 4.41 11.27
N ILE A 14 4.11 5.69 11.57
CA ILE A 14 5.44 6.31 11.51
C ILE A 14 6.42 5.63 12.48
N LEU A 15 6.01 5.33 13.72
CA LEU A 15 6.83 4.59 14.70
C LEU A 15 7.16 3.15 14.27
N ILE A 16 6.21 2.47 13.60
CA ILE A 16 6.43 1.13 13.05
C ILE A 16 7.38 1.19 11.85
N LEU A 17 7.29 2.24 11.04
CA LEU A 17 8.17 2.47 9.89
C LEU A 17 9.57 2.88 10.31
N SER A 18 9.70 3.69 11.37
CA SER A 18 10.99 4.16 11.88
C SER A 18 11.83 3.07 12.56
N LYS A 19 11.19 1.99 13.03
CA LYS A 19 11.90 0.83 13.60
C LYS A 19 12.59 -0.08 12.58
N ARG A 20 12.56 0.22 11.27
CA ARG A 20 12.89 -0.76 10.22
C ARG A 20 13.80 -0.22 9.12
N GLY A 21 15.02 0.18 9.49
CA GLY A 21 16.20 0.29 8.61
C GLY A 21 16.22 1.46 7.64
N ASP A 22 17.41 2.04 7.44
CA ASP A 22 17.69 3.27 6.70
C ASP A 22 16.97 3.39 5.34
N SER A 23 16.74 2.28 4.64
CA SER A 23 16.10 2.27 3.30
C SER A 23 14.57 2.49 3.32
N MET A 24 13.85 2.00 4.33
CA MET A 24 12.39 2.20 4.39
C MET A 24 12.05 3.60 4.90
N GLU A 25 12.83 4.14 5.83
CA GLU A 25 12.70 5.54 6.24
C GLU A 25 12.98 6.49 5.07
N GLU A 26 14.04 6.24 4.30
CA GLU A 26 14.35 7.03 3.11
C GLU A 26 13.21 6.96 2.07
N PHE A 27 12.61 5.78 1.89
CA PHE A 27 11.47 5.61 1.00
C PHE A 27 10.25 6.39 1.49
N VAL A 28 9.92 6.30 2.79
CA VAL A 28 8.81 7.05 3.40
C VAL A 28 9.04 8.54 3.25
N ALA A 29 10.25 9.03 3.54
CA ALA A 29 10.63 10.42 3.38
C ALA A 29 10.51 10.89 1.92
N LYS A 30 10.94 10.06 0.96
CA LYS A 30 10.79 10.34 -0.48
C LYS A 30 9.33 10.36 -0.94
N VAL A 31 8.46 9.51 -0.40
CA VAL A 31 7.03 9.55 -0.72
C VAL A 31 6.37 10.78 -0.10
N MET A 32 6.72 11.12 1.13
CA MET A 32 6.21 12.30 1.84
C MET A 32 6.69 13.62 1.22
N SER A 33 7.83 13.64 0.53
CA SER A 33 8.31 14.84 -0.17
C SER A 33 7.62 15.08 -1.53
N ILE A 34 6.80 14.14 -2.01
CA ILE A 34 6.03 14.31 -3.24
C ILE A 34 4.84 15.24 -2.94
N ASN A 35 4.97 16.50 -3.34
CA ASN A 35 3.92 17.51 -3.19
C ASN A 35 2.92 17.53 -4.35
N GLU A 36 3.16 16.78 -5.42
CA GLU A 36 2.32 16.76 -6.61
C GLU A 36 1.27 15.64 -6.51
N PRO A 37 -0.04 15.96 -6.39
CA PRO A 37 -1.09 14.96 -6.26
C PRO A 37 -1.10 13.95 -7.40
N LYS A 38 -0.89 14.43 -8.63
CA LYS A 38 -0.85 13.62 -9.85
C LYS A 38 0.18 12.49 -9.74
N THR A 39 1.35 12.78 -9.19
CA THR A 39 2.45 11.82 -9.03
C THR A 39 2.08 10.75 -8.01
N LEU A 40 1.44 11.13 -6.89
CA LEU A 40 0.93 10.18 -5.89
C LEU A 40 -0.14 9.24 -6.46
N PHE A 41 -1.12 9.78 -7.20
CA PHE A 41 -2.15 8.97 -7.87
C PHE A 41 -1.55 8.00 -8.88
N MET A 42 -0.56 8.45 -9.68
CA MET A 42 0.11 7.60 -10.65
C MET A 42 0.88 6.47 -9.98
N LEU A 43 1.67 6.78 -8.94
CA LEU A 43 2.44 5.80 -8.18
C LEU A 43 1.53 4.72 -7.57
N CYS A 44 0.45 5.14 -6.90
CA CYS A 44 -0.52 4.20 -6.31
C CYS A 44 -1.21 3.37 -7.40
N GLY A 45 -1.61 4.02 -8.51
CA GLY A 45 -2.26 3.35 -9.64
C GLY A 45 -1.40 2.26 -10.26
N ILE A 46 -0.10 2.51 -10.45
CA ILE A 46 0.85 1.51 -10.97
C ILE A 46 0.94 0.30 -10.03
N LEU A 47 1.00 0.51 -8.72
CA LEU A 47 1.11 -0.59 -7.76
C LEU A 47 -0.18 -1.41 -7.67
N ILE A 48 -1.34 -0.74 -7.59
CA ILE A 48 -2.64 -1.42 -7.61
C ILE A 48 -2.79 -2.25 -8.89
N PHE A 49 -2.46 -1.68 -10.04
CA PHE A 49 -2.55 -2.36 -11.33
C PHE A 49 -1.59 -3.56 -11.40
N SER A 50 -0.35 -3.38 -10.94
CA SER A 50 0.65 -4.45 -10.86
C SER A 50 0.18 -5.58 -9.94
N ASP A 51 -0.46 -5.27 -8.81
CA ASP A 51 -0.98 -6.29 -7.90
C ASP A 51 -2.10 -7.10 -8.54
N VAL A 52 -3.04 -6.43 -9.22
CA VAL A 52 -4.11 -7.11 -9.95
C VAL A 52 -3.53 -8.06 -11.00
N ILE A 53 -2.59 -7.58 -11.83
CA ILE A 53 -1.94 -8.41 -12.85
C ILE A 53 -1.23 -9.61 -12.22
N THR A 54 -0.37 -9.37 -11.23
CA THR A 54 0.42 -10.44 -10.59
C THR A 54 -0.47 -11.45 -9.87
N GLY A 55 -1.56 -11.00 -9.25
CA GLY A 55 -2.58 -11.85 -8.63
C GLY A 55 -3.29 -12.75 -9.64
N TYR A 56 -3.65 -12.23 -10.82
CA TYR A 56 -4.22 -13.06 -11.89
C TYR A 56 -3.21 -14.07 -12.44
N ILE A 57 -1.97 -13.65 -12.75
CA ILE A 57 -0.92 -14.56 -13.23
C ILE A 57 -0.71 -15.72 -12.25
N LYS A 58 -0.66 -15.41 -10.95
CA LYS A 58 -0.61 -16.40 -9.87
C LYS A 58 -1.82 -17.34 -9.90
N ALA A 59 -3.04 -16.81 -9.97
CA ALA A 59 -4.25 -17.63 -9.99
C ALA A 59 -4.29 -18.59 -11.20
N PHE A 60 -3.84 -18.14 -12.37
CA PHE A 60 -3.72 -18.96 -13.58
C PHE A 60 -2.67 -20.06 -13.42
N LYS A 61 -1.46 -19.72 -12.95
CA LYS A 61 -0.36 -20.69 -12.76
C LYS A 61 -0.74 -21.81 -11.80
N PHE A 62 -1.44 -21.49 -10.71
CA PHE A 62 -1.83 -22.45 -9.68
C PHE A 62 -3.21 -23.09 -9.89
N LYS A 63 -3.92 -22.76 -10.98
CA LYS A 63 -5.28 -23.24 -11.30
C LYS A 63 -6.29 -23.08 -10.14
N LYS A 64 -6.05 -22.16 -9.22
CA LYS A 64 -6.89 -21.88 -8.04
C LYS A 64 -7.57 -20.52 -8.20
N VAL A 65 -8.45 -20.41 -9.18
CA VAL A 65 -9.29 -19.22 -9.33
C VAL A 65 -10.48 -19.36 -8.38
N ASN A 66 -10.31 -18.95 -7.13
CA ASN A 66 -11.44 -18.79 -6.22
C ASN A 66 -12.06 -17.41 -6.45
N SER A 67 -13.29 -17.40 -6.97
CA SER A 67 -14.03 -16.19 -7.31
C SER A 67 -14.32 -15.29 -6.11
N SER A 68 -14.45 -15.86 -4.90
CA SER A 68 -14.62 -15.07 -3.66
C SER A 68 -13.35 -14.31 -3.32
N ILE A 69 -12.20 -15.00 -3.34
CA ILE A 69 -10.89 -14.40 -3.02
C ILE A 69 -10.54 -13.31 -4.04
N SER A 70 -10.80 -13.56 -5.33
CA SER A 70 -10.58 -12.59 -6.40
C SER A 70 -11.47 -11.35 -6.26
N ARG A 71 -12.74 -11.53 -5.87
CA ARG A 71 -13.68 -10.44 -5.61
C ARG A 71 -13.24 -9.58 -4.44
N ASP A 72 -12.85 -10.19 -3.32
CA ASP A 72 -12.37 -9.47 -2.14
C ASP A 72 -11.10 -8.67 -2.44
N GLY A 73 -10.19 -9.27 -3.22
CA GLY A 73 -9.00 -8.59 -3.72
C GLY A 73 -9.37 -7.33 -4.53
N PHE A 74 -10.29 -7.47 -5.49
CA PHE A 74 -10.72 -6.36 -6.34
C PHE A 74 -11.44 -5.25 -5.56
N ILE A 75 -12.32 -5.61 -4.62
CA ILE A 75 -12.99 -4.64 -3.73
C ILE A 75 -11.96 -3.84 -2.95
N LYS A 76 -10.94 -4.49 -2.38
CA LYS A 76 -9.85 -3.80 -1.68
C LYS A 76 -9.13 -2.80 -2.57
N LYS A 77 -8.90 -3.13 -3.85
CA LYS A 77 -8.25 -2.21 -4.81
C LYS A 77 -9.11 -0.99 -5.15
N ILE A 78 -10.40 -1.18 -5.34
CA ILE A 78 -11.35 -0.07 -5.54
C ILE A 78 -11.39 0.83 -4.30
N SER A 79 -11.40 0.25 -3.10
CA SER A 79 -11.37 1.00 -1.85
C SER A 79 -10.14 1.89 -1.72
N TRP A 80 -8.98 1.47 -2.25
CA TRP A 80 -7.79 2.32 -2.29
C TRP A 80 -7.98 3.54 -3.20
N ILE A 81 -8.54 3.35 -4.39
CA ILE A 81 -8.83 4.47 -5.31
C ILE A 81 -9.78 5.46 -4.62
N PHE A 82 -10.82 4.95 -3.95
CA PHE A 82 -11.74 5.78 -3.18
C PHE A 82 -11.05 6.54 -2.04
N ALA A 83 -10.17 5.87 -1.28
CA ALA A 83 -9.42 6.50 -0.19
C ALA A 83 -8.51 7.64 -0.69
N LEU A 84 -7.83 7.46 -1.83
CA LEU A 84 -6.98 8.50 -2.43
C LEU A 84 -7.80 9.72 -2.89
N VAL A 85 -8.94 9.48 -3.55
CA VAL A 85 -9.84 10.56 -4.00
C VAL A 85 -10.41 11.30 -2.79
N LEU A 86 -10.82 10.59 -1.74
CA LEU A 86 -11.31 11.17 -0.51
C LEU A 86 -10.22 12.01 0.20
N GLY A 87 -9.00 11.48 0.28
CA GLY A 87 -7.86 12.19 0.86
C GLY A 87 -7.57 13.49 0.11
N PHE A 88 -7.54 13.46 -1.22
CA PHE A 88 -7.38 14.65 -2.05
C PHE A 88 -8.52 15.66 -1.87
N ALA A 89 -9.78 15.21 -1.77
CA ALA A 89 -10.91 16.10 -1.56
C ALA A 89 -10.81 16.83 -0.21
N ILE A 90 -10.47 16.13 0.87
CA ILE A 90 -10.29 16.72 2.20
C ILE A 90 -9.15 17.75 2.17
N ASP A 91 -8.00 17.37 1.60
CA ASP A 91 -6.83 18.24 1.44
C ASP A 91 -7.17 19.53 0.67
N TYR A 92 -7.97 19.42 -0.40
CA TYR A 92 -8.43 20.55 -1.19
C TYR A 92 -9.25 21.57 -0.39
N PHE A 93 -10.14 21.10 0.50
CA PHE A 93 -10.98 21.97 1.32
C PHE A 93 -10.23 22.56 2.52
N VAL A 94 -9.39 21.75 3.19
CA VAL A 94 -8.67 22.15 4.42
C VAL A 94 -7.36 22.90 4.11
N LYS A 95 -6.93 22.92 2.84
CA LYS A 95 -5.66 23.56 2.39
C LYS A 95 -4.42 22.96 3.04
N VAL A 96 -4.43 21.64 3.22
CA VAL A 96 -3.29 20.82 3.66
C VAL A 96 -3.10 19.68 2.67
N ASN A 97 -1.95 18.98 2.70
CA ASN A 97 -1.69 17.82 1.82
C ASN A 97 -1.47 16.52 2.61
N ILE A 98 -1.96 16.45 3.84
CA ILE A 98 -1.62 15.37 4.78
C ILE A 98 -2.44 14.10 4.48
N PHE A 99 -3.70 14.26 4.07
CA PHE A 99 -4.61 13.11 3.91
C PHE A 99 -4.32 12.32 2.65
N LEU A 100 -3.99 12.98 1.53
CA LEU A 100 -3.58 12.34 0.31
C LEU A 100 -2.21 11.67 0.48
N ILE A 101 -1.22 12.37 1.05
CA ILE A 101 0.12 11.81 1.29
C ILE A 101 0.03 10.59 2.21
N GLY A 102 -0.72 10.71 3.31
CA GLY A 102 -0.94 9.60 4.24
C GLY A 102 -1.60 8.40 3.56
N SER A 103 -2.68 8.63 2.80
CA SER A 103 -3.38 7.56 2.08
C SER A 103 -2.49 6.90 1.02
N ALA A 104 -1.70 7.71 0.29
CA ALA A 104 -0.75 7.23 -0.71
C ALA A 104 0.35 6.39 -0.07
N LEU A 105 0.92 6.82 1.06
CA LEU A 105 1.97 6.06 1.74
C LEU A 105 1.48 4.67 2.16
N VAL A 106 0.28 4.57 2.75
CA VAL A 106 -0.28 3.29 3.17
C VAL A 106 -0.63 2.43 1.96
N CYS A 107 -1.19 3.03 0.91
CA CYS A 107 -1.48 2.34 -0.36
C CYS A 107 -0.21 1.75 -0.97
N VAL A 108 0.81 2.57 -1.18
CA VAL A 108 2.10 2.18 -1.77
C VAL A 108 2.76 1.06 -0.97
N THR A 109 2.77 1.17 0.36
CA THR A 109 3.33 0.13 1.22
C THR A 109 2.53 -1.17 1.09
N THR A 110 1.21 -1.12 1.22
CA THR A 110 0.34 -2.30 1.23
C THR A 110 0.33 -3.02 -0.13
N GLU A 111 0.19 -2.25 -1.20
CA GLU A 111 0.11 -2.76 -2.57
C GLU A 111 1.49 -3.22 -3.06
N GLY A 112 2.56 -2.50 -2.69
CA GLY A 112 3.92 -2.95 -2.91
C GLY A 112 4.15 -4.33 -2.29
N ILE A 113 3.86 -4.50 -0.99
CA ILE A 113 3.99 -5.79 -0.30
C ILE A 113 3.22 -6.90 -1.03
N SER A 114 1.96 -6.63 -1.41
CA SER A 114 1.10 -7.59 -2.12
C SER A 114 1.71 -8.04 -3.47
N VAL A 115 2.28 -7.12 -4.24
CA VAL A 115 3.02 -7.45 -5.49
C VAL A 115 4.22 -8.35 -5.20
N TYR A 116 5.01 -8.02 -4.17
CA TYR A 116 6.17 -8.81 -3.78
C TYR A 116 5.77 -10.22 -3.33
N GLU A 117 4.67 -10.38 -2.59
CA GLU A 117 4.13 -11.68 -2.19
C GLU A 117 3.74 -12.51 -3.42
N ASN A 118 3.03 -11.91 -4.39
CA ASN A 118 2.64 -12.60 -5.62
C ASN A 118 3.87 -13.04 -6.44
N PHE A 119 4.92 -12.20 -6.53
CA PHE A 119 6.18 -12.58 -7.18
C PHE A 119 6.89 -13.75 -6.48
N GLY A 120 6.93 -13.73 -5.14
CA GLY A 120 7.50 -14.82 -4.35
C GLY A 120 6.80 -16.15 -4.63
N GLU A 121 5.47 -16.16 -4.68
CA GLU A 121 4.69 -17.35 -5.03
C GLU A 121 4.87 -17.77 -6.48
N LEU A 122 5.05 -16.83 -7.42
CA LEU A 122 5.37 -17.15 -8.81
C LEU A 122 6.76 -17.77 -9.00
N GLY A 123 7.60 -17.78 -7.96
CA GLY A 123 8.95 -18.34 -7.97
C GLY A 123 10.04 -17.31 -8.28
N ILE A 124 9.69 -16.03 -8.34
CA ILE A 124 10.67 -14.94 -8.43
C ILE A 124 11.24 -14.75 -7.02
N LYS A 125 12.44 -15.29 -6.78
CA LYS A 125 13.11 -15.27 -5.48
C LYS A 125 13.63 -13.86 -5.17
N LEU A 126 12.76 -13.04 -4.61
CA LEU A 126 13.12 -11.73 -4.09
C LEU A 126 13.71 -11.93 -2.68
N LYS A 127 14.92 -11.41 -2.44
CA LYS A 127 15.65 -11.53 -1.15
C LYS A 127 14.91 -10.88 0.04
N PHE A 128 13.73 -10.30 -0.20
CA PHE A 128 12.87 -9.67 0.80
C PHE A 128 11.93 -10.66 1.53
N ASN A 129 11.78 -11.90 1.08
CA ASN A 129 10.89 -12.90 1.72
C ASN A 129 11.20 -13.10 3.22
N LYS A 130 12.48 -13.01 3.62
CA LYS A 130 12.92 -13.08 5.03
C LYS A 130 12.35 -11.96 5.92
N TYR A 131 11.96 -10.81 5.35
CA TYR A 131 11.41 -9.69 6.10
C TYR A 131 9.89 -9.83 6.34
N PHE A 132 9.18 -10.60 5.50
CA PHE A 132 7.74 -10.83 5.61
C PHE A 132 7.37 -12.06 6.46
N GLU A 133 8.26 -13.06 6.54
CA GLU A 133 8.09 -14.19 7.48
C GLU A 133 7.95 -13.70 8.93
N LYS A 134 8.73 -12.70 9.33
CA LYS A 134 8.62 -12.03 10.64
C LYS A 134 7.28 -11.31 10.89
N ILE A 135 6.46 -11.06 9.86
CA ILE A 135 5.15 -10.40 10.00
C ILE A 135 4.03 -11.44 10.16
N LYS A 136 4.22 -12.67 9.66
CA LYS A 136 3.24 -13.76 9.85
C LYS A 136 3.18 -14.27 11.29
N ASP A 137 4.28 -14.18 12.03
CA ASP A 137 4.34 -14.55 13.46
C ASP A 137 3.73 -13.49 14.39
N CYS A 138 3.27 -12.36 13.86
CA CYS A 138 2.61 -11.28 14.60
C CYS A 138 1.09 -11.22 14.38
N LYS A 139 0.51 -12.27 13.77
CA LYS A 139 -0.93 -12.37 13.52
C LYS A 139 -1.65 -13.11 14.64
#